data_AF-A0A812QZJ8-F1
#
_entry.id   AF-A0A812QZJ8-F1
#
_cell.length_a   1.000
_cell.length_b   1.000
_cell.length_c   1.000
_cell.angle_alpha   90.00
_cell.angle_beta   90.00
_cell.angle_gamma   90.00
#
_symmetry.space_group_name_H-M   'P 1'
#
loop_
_entity.id
_entity.type
_entity.pdbx_description
1 polymer ?
#
loop_
_entity_poly.entity_id
_entity_poly.type
_entity_poly.pdbx_seq_one_letter_code
_entity_poly.pdbx_strand_id
1 'polypeptide(L)'
;MAAADCVLAIDWPSLTDPRKEEKIHVLQDLGFSPCEEVESPVAIELRLQMEGAPPRELSRTSRDLLVDVMQVLVMTDLELCFWPPQCSEEEARHSLSQLSPCVRRRAVLAARKLLRPQLAEAASACDLSGIARAEAVKVDGAKSLALPRAESHSALRVVEVPARGLGVVVLEDLNSGEELFAIPEEKLLNIHSALKSEHFGGLAEQLLHVGLHVEAVTMLFAIAEHRRCQASPTAESPWRAVLERAPQLDEDLLPITWPIEALEALGEQISKLVEETQLTLWALSREVSTALAAAAKAAKCMGGAVSFDDLLWARCLFDSRAVSLEIKADCPHIAGVQFPSRVVCLAPEVDLLNHSSSGACAPPYFDNQRRALVVELAAPVRSGSEVCLSYGPLQSWELLFYYGFCPEANPHDRLIINVDLPDDEGISEKEVVLQLQGIPTELALRPGPVQVAESWACLGTLPPQLLRCFRVLLGEIHCLDVDAAPGDGAMLELDLQCLEAIQDLLVGLLEPLLTAVPGGGEPPFW
;
A
#
# COMPACT_ATOMS: atom_id res chain seq x y z
N MET A 1 -26.42 35.89 1.78
CA MET A 1 -25.62 35.50 0.60
C MET A 1 -25.91 34.02 0.37
N ALA A 2 -26.52 33.66 -0.76
CA ALA A 2 -26.88 32.25 -1.02
C ALA A 2 -25.60 31.43 -1.22
N ALA A 3 -25.39 30.41 -0.39
CA ALA A 3 -24.50 29.31 -0.72
C ALA A 3 -24.97 28.74 -2.06
N ALA A 4 -24.07 28.60 -3.04
CA ALA A 4 -24.43 27.90 -4.26
C ALA A 4 -24.16 26.42 -3.99
N ASP A 5 -25.22 25.64 -3.94
CA ASP A 5 -25.12 24.19 -3.84
C ASP A 5 -24.59 23.63 -5.17
N CYS A 6 -23.60 22.76 -5.09
CA CYS A 6 -23.08 21.98 -6.21
C CYS A 6 -23.63 20.55 -6.10
N VAL A 7 -24.03 19.95 -7.21
CA VAL A 7 -24.39 18.53 -7.26
C VAL A 7 -23.25 17.78 -7.92
N LEU A 8 -22.71 16.79 -7.21
CA LEU A 8 -21.60 15.97 -7.65
C LEU A 8 -22.08 14.52 -7.84
N ALA A 9 -22.07 14.05 -9.09
CA ALA A 9 -22.22 12.62 -9.37
C ALA A 9 -20.90 11.91 -9.09
N ILE A 10 -20.94 10.92 -8.20
CA ILE A 10 -19.79 10.11 -7.82
C ILE A 10 -19.99 8.73 -8.44
N ASP A 11 -19.06 8.33 -9.29
CA ASP A 11 -19.09 7.03 -9.94
C ASP A 11 -18.49 5.93 -9.06
N TRP A 12 -18.91 4.68 -9.30
CA TRP A 12 -18.25 3.50 -8.76
C TRP A 12 -16.81 3.43 -9.26
N PRO A 13 -15.81 3.12 -8.39
CA PRO A 13 -14.43 2.94 -8.83
C PRO A 13 -14.26 1.85 -9.89
N SER A 14 -15.11 0.82 -9.82
CA SER A 14 -15.22 -0.26 -10.79
C SER A 14 -16.67 -0.66 -10.96
N LEU A 15 -17.11 -0.85 -12.22
CA LEU A 15 -18.44 -1.37 -12.53
C LEU A 15 -18.62 -2.84 -12.11
N THR A 16 -17.51 -3.57 -11.96
CA THR A 16 -17.48 -4.98 -11.58
C THR A 16 -16.97 -5.17 -10.16
N ASP A 17 -17.19 -4.19 -9.27
CA ASP A 17 -16.86 -4.33 -7.86
C ASP A 17 -17.67 -5.50 -7.28
N PRO A 18 -17.03 -6.62 -6.87
CA PRO A 18 -17.74 -7.79 -6.36
C PRO A 18 -18.45 -7.51 -5.03
N ARG A 19 -18.11 -6.41 -4.35
CA ARG A 19 -18.69 -6.01 -3.06
C ARG A 19 -19.61 -4.79 -3.17
N LYS A 20 -20.14 -4.53 -4.36
CA LYS A 20 -20.98 -3.36 -4.65
C LYS A 20 -22.23 -3.34 -3.76
N GLU A 21 -22.88 -4.49 -3.57
CA GLU A 21 -24.10 -4.60 -2.76
C GLU A 21 -23.83 -4.28 -1.28
N GLU A 22 -22.76 -4.79 -0.70
CA GLU A 22 -22.37 -4.49 0.67
C GLU A 22 -22.03 -3.00 0.84
N LYS A 23 -21.33 -2.39 -0.12
CA LYS A 23 -21.03 -0.95 -0.10
C LYS A 23 -22.30 -0.09 -0.22
N ILE A 24 -23.31 -0.53 -0.97
CA ILE A 24 -24.62 0.13 -1.02
C ILE A 24 -25.27 0.12 0.36
N HIS A 25 -25.26 -1.03 1.05
CA HIS A 25 -25.78 -1.13 2.41
C HIS A 25 -25.02 -0.25 3.41
N VAL A 26 -23.69 -0.25 3.35
CA VAL A 26 -22.85 0.65 4.18
C VAL A 26 -23.21 2.13 3.96
N LEU A 27 -23.46 2.54 2.71
CA LEU A 27 -23.90 3.91 2.40
C LEU A 27 -25.29 4.19 2.99
N GLN A 28 -26.23 3.24 2.88
CA GLN A 28 -27.58 3.37 3.46
C GLN A 28 -27.54 3.50 4.99
N ASP A 29 -26.70 2.69 5.67
CA ASP A 29 -26.50 2.75 7.13
C ASP A 29 -25.99 4.12 7.59
N LEU A 30 -25.16 4.76 6.77
CA LEU A 30 -24.64 6.12 7.01
C LEU A 30 -25.66 7.23 6.65
N GLY A 31 -26.88 6.87 6.25
CA GLY A 31 -27.95 7.80 5.89
C GLY A 31 -27.85 8.37 4.48
N PHE A 32 -27.02 7.78 3.61
CA PHE A 32 -26.94 8.18 2.22
C PHE A 32 -27.99 7.48 1.35
N SER A 33 -28.27 8.05 0.17
CA SER A 33 -29.19 7.48 -0.83
C SER A 33 -28.42 7.08 -2.10
N PRO A 34 -27.74 5.92 -2.11
CA PRO A 34 -26.98 5.45 -3.26
C PRO A 34 -27.89 5.04 -4.44
N CYS A 35 -27.32 4.98 -5.64
CA CYS A 35 -27.97 4.43 -6.81
C CYS A 35 -27.95 2.90 -6.76
N GLU A 36 -29.13 2.29 -6.68
CA GLU A 36 -29.31 0.84 -6.59
C GLU A 36 -29.32 0.15 -7.97
N GLU A 37 -29.31 0.92 -9.06
CA GLU A 37 -29.26 0.35 -10.41
C GLU A 37 -27.91 -0.35 -10.65
N VAL A 38 -27.97 -1.67 -10.82
CA VAL A 38 -26.79 -2.54 -10.95
C VAL A 38 -25.87 -2.09 -12.09
N GLU A 39 -26.46 -1.69 -13.22
CA GLU A 39 -25.72 -1.25 -14.42
C GLU A 39 -25.29 0.23 -14.38
N SER A 40 -25.73 1.00 -13.38
CA SER A 40 -25.39 2.42 -13.30
C SER A 40 -23.91 2.61 -12.92
N PRO A 41 -23.17 3.47 -13.65
CA PRO A 41 -21.83 3.88 -13.25
C PRO A 41 -21.86 4.79 -12.03
N VAL A 42 -22.98 5.48 -11.78
CA VAL A 42 -23.12 6.42 -10.67
C VAL A 42 -23.36 5.63 -9.39
N ALA A 43 -22.54 5.86 -8.38
CA ALA A 43 -22.72 5.35 -7.03
C ALA A 43 -23.69 6.23 -6.24
N ILE A 44 -23.50 7.54 -6.27
CA ILE A 44 -24.35 8.49 -5.52
C ILE A 44 -24.24 9.91 -6.08
N GLU A 45 -25.33 10.66 -5.99
CA GLU A 45 -25.34 12.11 -6.20
C GLU A 45 -25.29 12.85 -4.86
N LEU A 46 -24.21 13.60 -4.61
CA LEU A 46 -24.08 14.41 -3.41
C LEU A 46 -24.37 15.88 -3.68
N ARG A 47 -25.15 16.51 -2.80
CA ARG A 47 -25.34 17.97 -2.79
C ARG A 47 -24.35 18.58 -1.80
N LEU A 48 -23.40 19.35 -2.32
CA LEU A 48 -22.31 19.95 -1.57
C LEU A 48 -22.49 21.46 -1.49
N GLN A 49 -22.34 22.02 -0.29
CA GLN A 49 -22.45 23.44 -0.01
C GLN A 49 -21.10 24.13 -0.15
N MET A 50 -21.11 25.26 -0.86
CA MET A 50 -19.94 26.12 -1.07
C MET A 50 -20.05 27.39 -0.24
N GLU A 51 -18.97 27.78 0.45
CA GLU A 51 -18.87 28.94 1.32
C GLU A 51 -17.70 29.85 0.94
N GLY A 52 -17.74 31.10 1.41
CA GLY A 52 -16.65 32.08 1.22
C GLY A 52 -16.76 33.00 0.00
N ALA A 53 -15.82 33.94 -0.08
CA ALA A 53 -15.60 34.78 -1.26
C ALA A 53 -14.84 33.97 -2.33
N PRO A 54 -14.98 34.29 -3.63
CA PRO A 54 -14.25 33.58 -4.69
C PRO A 54 -12.72 33.66 -4.45
N PRO A 55 -11.97 32.55 -4.54
CA PRO A 55 -12.42 31.19 -4.85
C PRO A 55 -13.23 30.57 -3.69
N ARG A 56 -14.42 30.02 -4.01
CA ARG A 56 -15.30 29.42 -2.99
C ARG A 56 -14.75 28.07 -2.56
N GLU A 57 -14.89 27.73 -1.28
CA GLU A 57 -14.49 26.45 -0.72
C GLU A 57 -15.69 25.60 -0.35
N LEU A 58 -15.51 24.27 -0.29
CA LEU A 58 -16.51 23.39 0.31
C LEU A 58 -16.66 23.72 1.80
N SER A 59 -17.90 23.78 2.29
CA SER A 59 -18.17 23.84 3.73
C SER A 59 -17.54 22.64 4.44
N ARG A 60 -17.24 22.77 5.74
CA ARG A 60 -16.67 21.67 6.53
C ARG A 60 -17.56 20.42 6.46
N THR A 61 -18.87 20.58 6.63
CA THR A 61 -19.84 19.49 6.56
C THR A 61 -19.83 18.80 5.19
N SER A 62 -19.75 19.54 4.10
CA SER A 62 -19.70 18.95 2.75
C SER A 62 -18.38 18.23 2.46
N ARG A 63 -17.26 18.66 3.07
CA ARG A 63 -16.00 17.91 3.00
C ARG A 63 -16.12 16.59 3.74
N ASP A 64 -16.66 16.61 4.95
CA ASP A 64 -16.82 15.40 5.78
C ASP A 64 -17.73 14.39 5.07
N LEU A 65 -18.88 14.82 4.52
CA LEU A 65 -19.77 13.97 3.73
C LEU A 65 -19.08 13.35 2.50
N LEU A 66 -18.32 14.14 1.75
CA LEU A 66 -17.60 13.65 0.57
C LEU A 66 -16.54 12.61 0.97
N VAL A 67 -15.81 12.86 2.07
CA VAL A 67 -14.81 11.92 2.56
C VAL A 67 -15.46 10.65 3.08
N ASP A 68 -16.59 10.73 3.78
CA ASP A 68 -17.33 9.56 4.27
C ASP A 68 -17.76 8.65 3.12
N VAL A 69 -18.40 9.22 2.09
CA VAL A 69 -18.76 8.46 0.88
C VAL A 69 -17.53 7.84 0.23
N MET A 70 -16.44 8.62 0.08
CA MET A 70 -15.22 8.13 -0.54
C MET A 70 -14.54 7.03 0.27
N GLN A 71 -14.64 7.04 1.61
CA GLN A 71 -14.14 5.97 2.47
C GLN A 71 -14.84 4.67 2.12
N VAL A 72 -16.17 4.68 2.02
CA VAL A 72 -16.95 3.49 1.66
C VAL A 72 -16.57 2.96 0.28
N LEU A 73 -16.43 3.85 -0.71
CA LEU A 73 -16.09 3.43 -2.07
C LEU A 73 -14.69 2.80 -2.17
N VAL A 74 -13.73 3.24 -1.35
CA VAL A 74 -12.36 2.68 -1.34
C VAL A 74 -12.15 1.53 -0.34
N MET A 75 -13.17 1.17 0.45
CA MET A 75 -13.11 -0.01 1.34
C MET A 75 -12.83 -1.26 0.52
N THR A 76 -11.97 -2.11 1.09
CA THR A 76 -11.69 -3.46 0.60
C THR A 76 -12.47 -4.47 1.44
N ASP A 77 -12.41 -5.74 1.06
CA ASP A 77 -13.00 -6.86 1.80
C ASP A 77 -12.60 -6.83 3.28
N LEU A 78 -11.33 -6.49 3.55
CA LEU A 78 -10.79 -6.34 4.90
C LEU A 78 -11.54 -5.29 5.74
N GLU A 79 -11.94 -4.17 5.15
CA GLU A 79 -12.71 -3.16 5.88
C GLU A 79 -14.17 -3.54 6.03
N LEU A 80 -14.75 -4.17 5.02
CA LEU A 80 -16.14 -4.63 5.05
C LEU A 80 -16.37 -5.75 6.08
N CYS A 81 -15.37 -6.61 6.33
CA CYS A 81 -15.45 -7.62 7.39
C CYS A 81 -15.58 -7.02 8.80
N PHE A 82 -15.24 -5.75 9.00
CA PHE A 82 -15.42 -5.06 10.28
C PHE A 82 -16.71 -4.24 10.34
N TRP A 83 -17.53 -4.25 9.28
CA TRP A 83 -18.79 -3.53 9.28
C TRP A 83 -19.84 -4.30 10.11
N PRO A 84 -20.55 -3.63 11.04
CA PRO A 84 -21.57 -4.25 11.87
C PRO A 84 -22.83 -4.60 11.05
N PRO A 85 -23.50 -5.74 11.31
CA PRO A 85 -24.80 -6.02 10.71
C PRO A 85 -25.90 -5.16 11.38
N GLN A 86 -26.91 -4.75 10.60
CA GLN A 86 -28.13 -4.07 11.07
C GLN A 86 -27.86 -2.94 12.08
N CYS A 87 -26.93 -2.04 11.75
CA CYS A 87 -26.48 -1.01 12.67
C CYS A 87 -27.28 0.30 12.58
N SER A 88 -27.27 1.07 13.66
CA SER A 88 -27.75 2.45 13.66
C SER A 88 -26.78 3.40 12.94
N GLU A 89 -27.26 4.57 12.49
CA GLU A 89 -26.38 5.59 11.87
C GLU A 89 -25.22 6.00 12.80
N GLU A 90 -25.44 6.01 14.12
CA GLU A 90 -24.41 6.33 15.10
C GLU A 90 -23.31 5.25 15.15
N GLU A 91 -23.68 3.97 15.14
CA GLU A 91 -22.75 2.85 15.07
C GLU A 91 -22.02 2.80 13.72
N ALA A 92 -22.72 3.05 12.62
CA ALA A 92 -22.14 3.15 11.28
C ALA A 92 -21.04 4.22 11.23
N ARG A 93 -21.33 5.43 11.75
CA ARG A 93 -20.36 6.53 11.83
C ARG A 93 -19.20 6.20 12.77
N HIS A 94 -19.47 5.51 13.88
CA HIS A 94 -18.41 5.02 14.76
C HIS A 94 -17.49 4.05 14.03
N SER A 95 -18.02 3.01 13.38
CA SER A 95 -17.24 2.03 12.62
C SER A 95 -16.44 2.67 11.49
N LEU A 96 -17.02 3.64 10.78
CA LEU A 96 -16.33 4.42 9.75
C LEU A 96 -15.11 5.18 10.33
N SER A 97 -15.23 5.71 11.56
CA SER A 97 -14.13 6.42 12.24
C SER A 97 -13.00 5.49 12.72
N GLN A 98 -13.27 4.20 12.87
CA GLN A 98 -12.30 3.17 13.27
C GLN A 98 -11.52 2.58 12.08
N LEU A 99 -11.83 2.99 10.85
CA LEU A 99 -11.08 2.54 9.68
C LEU A 99 -9.63 3.01 9.73
N SER A 100 -8.72 2.22 9.14
CA SER A 100 -7.30 2.55 9.18
C SER A 100 -7.01 3.93 8.55
N PRO A 101 -6.00 4.68 9.04
CA PRO A 101 -5.67 6.00 8.50
C PRO A 101 -5.46 6.02 6.98
N CYS A 102 -4.99 4.92 6.39
CA CYS A 102 -4.83 4.81 4.94
C CYS A 102 -6.13 4.74 4.16
N VAL A 103 -7.21 4.20 4.73
CA VAL A 103 -8.54 4.21 4.07
C VAL A 103 -8.99 5.65 3.91
N ARG A 104 -8.93 6.42 5.01
CA ARG A 104 -9.24 7.85 4.99
C ARG A 104 -8.32 8.62 4.04
N ARG A 105 -7.02 8.31 4.02
CA ARG A 105 -6.06 8.91 3.07
C ARG A 105 -6.44 8.62 1.61
N ARG A 106 -6.74 7.36 1.27
CA ARG A 106 -7.19 6.96 -0.08
C ARG A 106 -8.48 7.65 -0.47
N ALA A 107 -9.43 7.74 0.46
CA ALA A 107 -10.71 8.42 0.26
C ALA A 107 -10.51 9.89 -0.08
N VAL A 108 -9.67 10.61 0.67
CA VAL A 108 -9.39 12.01 0.37
C VAL A 108 -8.65 12.19 -0.95
N LEU A 109 -7.69 11.32 -1.28
CA LEU A 109 -7.03 11.36 -2.59
C LEU A 109 -8.02 11.14 -3.74
N ALA A 110 -8.95 10.19 -3.59
CA ALA A 110 -10.02 9.94 -4.54
C ALA A 110 -10.97 11.15 -4.67
N ALA A 111 -11.38 11.74 -3.54
CA ALA A 111 -12.18 12.96 -3.49
C ALA A 111 -11.53 14.11 -4.27
N ARG A 112 -10.23 14.33 -4.05
CA ARG A 112 -9.48 15.40 -4.74
C ARG A 112 -9.36 15.15 -6.23
N LYS A 113 -9.08 13.91 -6.64
CA LYS A 113 -9.05 13.53 -8.05
C LYS A 113 -10.40 13.79 -8.74
N LEU A 114 -11.50 13.50 -8.04
CA LEU A 114 -12.85 13.75 -8.55
C LEU A 114 -13.16 15.26 -8.64
N LEU A 115 -12.76 16.05 -7.64
CA LEU A 115 -13.02 17.49 -7.61
C LEU A 115 -12.17 18.28 -8.60
N ARG A 116 -10.91 17.87 -8.87
CA ARG A 116 -9.96 18.62 -9.72
C ARG A 116 -10.53 19.05 -11.07
N PRO A 117 -11.19 18.19 -11.88
CA PRO A 117 -11.78 18.60 -13.15
C PRO A 117 -13.10 19.38 -13.01
N GLN A 118 -13.84 19.21 -11.92
CA GLN A 118 -15.20 19.76 -11.77
C GLN A 118 -15.22 21.09 -11.01
N LEU A 119 -14.27 21.29 -10.10
CA LEU A 119 -14.18 22.38 -9.15
C LEU A 119 -12.69 22.70 -8.88
N ALA A 120 -11.96 23.12 -9.92
CA ALA A 120 -10.52 23.40 -9.85
C ALA A 120 -10.14 24.34 -8.69
N GLU A 121 -11.00 25.30 -8.35
CA GLU A 121 -10.81 26.22 -7.21
C GLU A 121 -11.00 25.53 -5.83
N ALA A 122 -11.91 24.56 -5.71
CA ALA A 122 -12.25 23.88 -4.45
C ALA A 122 -11.40 22.63 -4.15
N ALA A 123 -10.75 22.04 -5.16
CA ALA A 123 -9.93 20.84 -5.03
C ALA A 123 -8.70 21.03 -4.11
N SER A 124 -8.25 22.29 -3.97
CA SER A 124 -7.19 22.69 -3.03
C SER A 124 -7.65 22.62 -1.56
N ALA A 125 -8.95 22.78 -1.29
CA ALA A 125 -9.54 22.91 0.05
C ALA A 125 -10.07 21.60 0.66
N CYS A 126 -9.98 20.46 -0.05
CA CYS A 126 -10.19 19.15 0.56
C CYS A 126 -9.07 18.87 1.54
N ASP A 127 -9.33 19.22 2.80
CA ASP A 127 -8.33 19.37 3.83
C ASP A 127 -7.79 18.01 4.32
N LEU A 128 -6.51 17.77 4.05
CA LEU A 128 -5.74 16.65 4.57
C LEU A 128 -5.03 16.97 5.90
N SER A 129 -5.24 18.15 6.49
CA SER A 129 -4.61 18.56 7.76
C SER A 129 -4.89 17.59 8.91
N GLY A 130 -6.03 16.90 8.87
CA GLY A 130 -6.41 15.89 9.86
C GLY A 130 -5.79 14.50 9.65
N ILE A 131 -5.10 14.25 8.54
CA ILE A 131 -4.52 12.95 8.18
C ILE A 131 -2.99 13.02 8.13
N ALA A 132 -2.44 14.11 7.59
CA ALA A 132 -0.99 14.31 7.59
C ALA A 132 -0.54 14.96 8.89
N ARG A 133 -0.34 14.15 9.93
CA ARG A 133 0.59 14.55 11.00
C ARG A 133 1.99 14.34 10.45
N ALA A 134 2.47 15.30 9.65
CA ALA A 134 3.87 15.32 9.26
C ALA A 134 4.70 15.43 10.55
N GLU A 135 5.38 14.34 10.92
CA GLU A 135 6.22 14.34 12.11
C GLU A 135 7.32 15.38 11.92
N ALA A 136 7.42 16.30 12.87
CA ALA A 136 8.48 17.30 12.87
C ALA A 136 9.80 16.59 13.17
N VAL A 137 10.72 16.59 12.21
CA VAL A 137 12.06 16.03 12.42
C VAL A 137 12.95 17.17 12.90
N LYS A 138 13.56 17.02 14.08
CA LYS A 138 14.53 18.02 14.55
C LYS A 138 15.79 17.94 13.67
N VAL A 139 16.00 18.94 12.82
CA VAL A 139 17.14 19.05 11.89
C VAL A 139 18.37 19.69 12.56
N ASP A 140 18.46 19.71 13.89
CA ASP A 140 19.55 20.39 14.59
C ASP A 140 20.87 19.61 14.44
N GLY A 141 21.76 20.11 13.58
CA GLY A 141 23.15 19.66 13.46
C GLY A 141 23.43 18.54 12.46
N ALA A 142 22.44 18.05 11.72
CA ALA A 142 22.63 17.02 10.70
C ALA A 142 23.35 17.57 9.45
N LYS A 143 24.27 16.79 8.87
CA LYS A 143 24.81 17.06 7.54
C LYS A 143 23.64 17.02 6.55
N SER A 144 23.37 18.13 5.88
CA SER A 144 22.35 18.19 4.83
C SER A 144 22.99 18.17 3.45
N LEU A 145 22.33 17.50 2.51
CA LEU A 145 22.70 17.49 1.09
C LEU A 145 21.64 18.25 0.30
N ALA A 146 22.08 19.09 -0.62
CA ALA A 146 21.19 19.78 -1.55
C ALA A 146 20.75 18.81 -2.66
N LEU A 147 19.48 18.88 -3.01
CA LEU A 147 18.93 18.18 -4.17
C LEU A 147 19.12 19.01 -5.44
N PRO A 148 19.16 18.36 -6.63
CA PRO A 148 19.18 19.04 -7.92
C PRO A 148 17.98 19.98 -8.08
N ARG A 149 18.23 21.30 -8.20
CA ARG A 149 17.16 22.32 -8.23
C ARG A 149 16.27 22.29 -9.46
N ALA A 150 16.70 21.65 -10.55
CA ALA A 150 15.89 21.60 -11.77
C ALA A 150 14.74 20.58 -11.65
N GLU A 151 14.93 19.56 -10.82
CA GLU A 151 14.01 18.43 -10.67
C GLU A 151 13.31 18.41 -9.31
N SER A 152 13.75 19.22 -8.35
CA SER A 152 13.25 19.23 -6.98
C SER A 152 12.89 20.62 -6.48
N HIS A 153 11.88 20.68 -5.61
CA HIS A 153 11.45 21.90 -4.96
C HIS A 153 12.58 22.51 -4.12
N SER A 154 12.78 23.83 -4.23
CA SER A 154 13.96 24.50 -3.67
C SER A 154 14.06 24.45 -2.12
N ALA A 155 12.94 24.23 -1.46
CA ALA A 155 12.83 24.07 -0.01
C ALA A 155 13.24 22.68 0.50
N LEU A 156 13.51 21.70 -0.38
CA LEU A 156 13.82 20.33 0.02
C LEU A 156 15.29 20.12 0.34
N ARG A 157 15.58 19.39 1.41
CA ARG A 157 16.93 18.94 1.75
C ARG A 157 16.92 17.47 2.11
N VAL A 158 18.00 16.78 1.75
CA VAL A 158 18.25 15.43 2.25
C VAL A 158 18.97 15.55 3.58
N VAL A 159 18.48 14.81 4.57
CA VAL A 159 19.07 14.73 5.91
C VAL A 159 19.08 13.28 6.37
N GLU A 160 19.93 12.96 7.34
CA GLU A 160 19.86 11.70 8.05
C GLU A 160 18.78 11.80 9.13
N VAL A 161 17.77 10.93 9.03
CA VAL A 161 16.64 10.81 9.93
C VAL A 161 16.90 9.63 10.89
N PRO A 162 16.85 9.83 12.21
CA PRO A 162 17.10 8.77 13.18
C PRO A 162 16.26 7.52 12.90
N ALA A 163 16.92 6.34 12.92
CA ALA A 163 16.32 5.03 12.66
C ALA A 163 15.67 4.84 11.27
N ARG A 164 15.73 5.83 10.38
CA ARG A 164 15.11 5.80 9.04
C ARG A 164 16.10 6.02 7.90
N GLY A 165 17.36 6.30 8.23
CA GLY A 165 18.40 6.54 7.23
C GLY A 165 18.24 7.90 6.56
N LEU A 166 18.53 8.01 5.27
CA LEU A 166 18.32 9.28 4.55
C LEU A 166 16.83 9.55 4.34
N GLY A 167 16.42 10.79 4.56
CA GLY A 167 15.06 11.27 4.32
C GLY A 167 15.06 12.68 3.74
N VAL A 168 13.90 13.14 3.30
CA VAL A 168 13.72 14.47 2.71
C VAL A 168 12.93 15.35 3.68
N VAL A 169 13.49 16.50 4.06
CA VAL A 169 12.83 17.50 4.91
C VAL A 169 12.53 18.77 4.13
N VAL A 170 11.46 19.46 4.52
CA VAL A 170 11.13 20.80 4.02
C VAL A 170 11.73 21.88 4.91
N LEU A 171 12.30 22.92 4.32
CA LEU A 171 12.85 24.08 5.04
C LEU A 171 11.86 25.25 5.15
N GLU A 172 10.70 25.12 4.51
CA GLU A 172 9.67 26.14 4.40
C GLU A 172 8.31 25.43 4.48
N ASP A 173 7.27 26.16 4.90
CA ASP A 173 5.91 25.61 4.88
C ASP A 173 5.48 25.41 3.41
N LEU A 174 5.10 24.19 3.06
CA LEU A 174 4.57 23.84 1.75
C LEU A 174 3.09 23.50 1.84
N ASN A 175 2.33 23.96 0.86
CA ASN A 175 0.90 23.70 0.78
C ASN A 175 0.59 22.43 0.00
N SER A 176 -0.64 21.98 0.17
CA SER A 176 -1.18 20.90 -0.63
C SER A 176 -1.24 21.27 -2.11
N GLY A 177 -0.91 20.32 -2.98
CA GLY A 177 -0.85 20.48 -4.44
C GLY A 177 0.49 21.04 -4.95
N GLU A 178 1.41 21.43 -4.07
CA GLU A 178 2.76 21.83 -4.49
C GLU A 178 3.56 20.62 -4.98
N GLU A 179 4.28 20.79 -6.09
CA GLU A 179 5.14 19.77 -6.67
C GLU A 179 6.48 19.72 -5.93
N LEU A 180 6.82 18.55 -5.41
CA LEU A 180 8.09 18.29 -4.74
C LEU A 180 9.16 17.87 -5.74
N PHE A 181 8.78 17.01 -6.67
CA PHE A 181 9.67 16.44 -7.67
C PHE A 181 9.01 16.42 -9.05
N ALA A 182 9.80 16.73 -10.07
CA ALA A 182 9.47 16.53 -11.47
C ALA A 182 10.71 15.91 -12.16
N ILE A 183 10.79 14.58 -12.13
CA ILE A 183 11.94 13.82 -12.65
C ILE A 183 11.69 13.49 -14.12
N PRO A 184 12.49 14.03 -15.07
CA PRO A 184 12.33 13.73 -16.49
C PRO A 184 12.42 12.24 -16.81
N GLU A 185 11.70 11.77 -17.82
CA GLU A 185 11.67 10.36 -18.24
C GLU A 185 13.06 9.77 -18.46
N GLU A 186 13.97 10.54 -19.07
CA GLU A 186 15.34 10.12 -19.35
C GLU A 186 16.20 9.89 -18.09
N LYS A 187 15.76 10.40 -16.93
CA LYS A 187 16.40 10.18 -15.63
C LYS A 187 15.80 9.03 -14.84
N LEU A 188 14.73 8.41 -15.32
CA LEU A 188 14.16 7.20 -14.73
C LEU A 188 14.94 5.98 -15.23
N LEU A 189 15.38 5.10 -14.33
CA LEU A 189 16.00 3.83 -14.72
C LEU A 189 14.89 2.78 -14.84
N ASN A 190 14.58 2.41 -16.08
CA ASN A 190 13.56 1.41 -16.40
C ASN A 190 13.86 0.73 -17.75
N ILE A 191 12.93 -0.12 -18.21
CA ILE A 191 13.07 -0.82 -19.48
C ILE A 191 13.16 0.13 -20.69
N HIS A 192 12.49 1.28 -20.67
CA HIS A 192 12.53 2.25 -21.77
C HIS A 192 13.88 2.95 -21.84
N SER A 193 14.46 3.37 -20.71
CA SER A 193 15.81 3.92 -20.67
C SER A 193 16.86 2.87 -21.04
N ALA A 194 16.65 1.60 -20.67
CA ALA A 194 17.53 0.50 -21.04
C ALA A 194 17.59 0.34 -22.58
N LEU A 195 16.44 0.36 -23.25
CA LEU A 195 16.33 0.26 -24.71
C LEU A 195 16.91 1.50 -25.44
N LYS A 196 16.78 2.69 -24.85
CA LYS A 196 17.32 3.95 -25.39
C LYS A 196 18.83 4.11 -25.15
N SER A 197 19.43 3.32 -24.25
CA SER A 197 20.85 3.44 -23.89
C SER A 197 21.77 3.14 -25.08
N GLU A 198 22.72 4.03 -25.37
CA GLU A 198 23.70 3.81 -26.44
C GLU A 198 24.63 2.60 -26.17
N HIS A 199 24.88 2.31 -24.90
CA HIS A 199 25.78 1.23 -24.47
C HIS A 199 25.05 -0.10 -24.26
N PHE A 200 23.79 -0.06 -23.81
CA PHE A 200 23.03 -1.25 -23.40
C PHE A 200 21.84 -1.59 -24.30
N GLY A 201 21.28 -0.63 -25.06
CA GLY A 201 20.02 -0.79 -25.79
C GLY A 201 20.03 -1.95 -26.78
N GLY A 202 21.11 -2.10 -27.56
CA GLY A 202 21.25 -3.24 -28.47
C GLY A 202 21.33 -4.60 -27.77
N LEU A 203 21.86 -4.65 -26.53
CA LEU A 203 21.82 -5.87 -25.72
C LEU A 203 20.41 -6.09 -25.16
N ALA A 204 19.73 -5.04 -24.68
CA ALA A 204 18.37 -5.12 -24.18
C ALA A 204 17.41 -5.71 -25.22
N GLU A 205 17.45 -5.22 -26.47
CA GLU A 205 16.63 -5.77 -27.56
C GLU A 205 16.90 -7.26 -27.81
N GLN A 206 18.19 -7.66 -27.80
CA GLN A 206 18.56 -9.07 -27.98
C GLN A 206 18.05 -9.95 -26.85
N LEU A 207 18.20 -9.50 -25.59
CA LEU A 207 17.76 -10.24 -24.41
C LEU A 207 16.24 -10.44 -24.42
N LEU A 208 15.49 -9.39 -24.77
CA LEU A 208 14.04 -9.49 -24.93
C LEU A 208 13.65 -10.45 -26.07
N HIS A 209 14.36 -10.41 -27.20
CA HIS A 209 14.09 -11.29 -28.34
C HIS A 209 14.33 -12.78 -28.04
N VAL A 210 15.33 -13.10 -27.20
CA VAL A 210 15.56 -14.47 -26.74
C VAL A 210 14.62 -14.90 -25.60
N GLY A 211 13.67 -14.03 -25.22
CA GLY A 211 12.59 -14.34 -24.29
C GLY A 211 12.86 -13.97 -22.84
N LEU A 212 13.92 -13.20 -22.53
CA LEU A 212 14.15 -12.74 -21.16
C LEU A 212 13.11 -11.69 -20.75
N HIS A 213 12.54 -11.81 -19.56
CA HIS A 213 11.50 -10.91 -19.08
C HIS A 213 11.99 -9.45 -18.95
N VAL A 214 11.08 -8.49 -19.16
CA VAL A 214 11.38 -7.04 -19.15
C VAL A 214 12.00 -6.56 -17.83
N GLU A 215 11.58 -7.12 -16.71
CA GLU A 215 12.11 -6.78 -15.38
C GLU A 215 13.55 -7.29 -15.23
N ALA A 216 13.84 -8.50 -15.70
CA ALA A 216 15.19 -9.05 -15.66
C ALA A 216 16.16 -8.24 -16.54
N VAL A 217 15.71 -7.78 -17.71
CA VAL A 217 16.49 -6.86 -18.56
C VAL A 217 16.73 -5.52 -17.86
N THR A 218 15.75 -5.03 -17.10
CA THR A 218 15.86 -3.78 -16.33
C THR A 218 16.84 -3.93 -15.15
N MET A 219 16.84 -5.07 -14.45
CA MET A 219 17.84 -5.41 -13.43
C MET A 219 19.25 -5.45 -14.02
N LEU A 220 19.41 -6.11 -15.18
CA LEU A 220 20.69 -6.16 -15.89
C LEU A 220 21.17 -4.77 -16.32
N PHE A 221 20.25 -3.88 -16.72
CA PHE A 221 20.60 -2.50 -17.02
C PHE A 221 21.14 -1.75 -15.79
N ALA A 222 20.51 -1.91 -14.63
CA ALA A 222 21.00 -1.34 -13.38
C ALA A 222 22.40 -1.86 -12.99
N ILE A 223 22.65 -3.17 -13.14
CA ILE A 223 23.96 -3.79 -12.90
C ILE A 223 25.02 -3.19 -13.84
N ALA A 224 24.71 -3.11 -15.13
CA ALA A 224 25.62 -2.56 -16.14
C ALA A 224 25.97 -1.09 -15.86
N GLU A 225 24.97 -0.27 -15.51
CA GLU A 225 25.17 1.13 -15.17
C GLU A 225 25.94 1.32 -13.86
N HIS A 226 25.67 0.51 -12.83
CA HIS A 226 26.39 0.57 -11.57
C HIS A 226 27.89 0.30 -11.76
N ARG A 227 28.22 -0.78 -12.50
CA ARG A 227 29.60 -1.11 -12.85
C ARG A 227 30.26 -0.05 -13.71
N ARG A 228 29.53 0.55 -14.66
CA ARG A 228 30.03 1.66 -15.49
C ARG A 228 30.37 2.88 -14.63
N CYS A 229 29.53 3.21 -13.65
CA CYS A 229 29.77 4.31 -12.72
C CYS A 229 31.00 4.06 -11.84
N GLN A 230 31.19 2.83 -11.36
CA GLN A 230 32.37 2.44 -10.57
C GLN A 230 33.66 2.47 -11.39
N ALA A 231 33.64 1.97 -12.63
CA ALA A 231 34.81 1.90 -13.49
C ALA A 231 35.26 3.29 -14.00
N SER A 232 34.33 4.25 -14.09
CA SER A 232 34.62 5.60 -14.55
C SER A 232 33.88 6.64 -13.71
N PRO A 233 34.54 7.22 -12.69
CA PRO A 233 33.94 8.26 -11.84
C PRO A 233 33.50 9.52 -12.61
N THR A 234 34.07 9.76 -13.79
CA THR A 234 33.72 10.90 -14.66
C THR A 234 32.62 10.57 -15.67
N ALA A 235 32.21 9.31 -15.80
CA ALA A 235 31.18 8.94 -16.75
C ALA A 235 29.86 9.61 -16.37
N GLU A 236 29.20 10.30 -17.30
CA GLU A 236 27.89 10.87 -17.03
C GLU A 236 26.86 9.72 -16.99
N SER A 237 26.13 9.62 -15.86
CA SER A 237 25.00 8.72 -15.68
C SER A 237 23.93 9.46 -14.87
N PRO A 238 22.72 9.64 -15.41
CA PRO A 238 21.61 10.22 -14.66
C PRO A 238 21.28 9.47 -13.38
N TRP A 239 21.59 8.17 -13.35
CA TRP A 239 21.23 7.25 -12.28
C TRP A 239 22.35 7.06 -11.26
N ARG A 240 23.50 7.72 -11.42
CA ARG A 240 24.64 7.58 -10.48
C ARG A 240 24.20 7.77 -9.03
N ALA A 241 23.43 8.82 -8.74
CA ALA A 241 23.05 9.15 -7.36
C ALA A 241 22.23 8.03 -6.69
N VAL A 242 21.28 7.40 -7.41
CA VAL A 242 20.51 6.27 -6.85
C VAL A 242 21.35 5.00 -6.76
N LEU A 243 22.22 4.74 -7.74
CA LEU A 243 23.06 3.54 -7.79
C LEU A 243 24.21 3.56 -6.76
N GLU A 244 24.76 4.73 -6.43
CA GLU A 244 25.79 4.90 -5.38
C GLU A 244 25.20 4.81 -3.97
N ARG A 245 23.91 5.14 -3.82
CA ARG A 245 23.19 5.01 -2.54
C ARG A 245 22.48 3.68 -2.39
N ALA A 246 22.55 2.80 -3.40
CA ALA A 246 21.91 1.50 -3.37
C ALA A 246 22.42 0.68 -2.18
N PRO A 247 21.55 -0.12 -1.53
CA PRO A 247 21.97 -0.96 -0.42
C PRO A 247 23.09 -1.89 -0.88
N GLN A 248 24.10 -2.05 -0.02
CA GLN A 248 25.14 -3.05 -0.24
C GLN A 248 24.68 -4.39 0.35
N LEU A 249 25.17 -5.50 -0.21
CA LEU A 249 24.75 -6.83 0.23
C LEU A 249 25.24 -7.16 1.65
N ASP A 250 26.31 -6.52 2.12
CA ASP A 250 26.85 -6.66 3.48
C ASP A 250 26.16 -5.76 4.52
N GLU A 251 25.20 -4.93 4.09
CA GLU A 251 24.33 -4.17 5.00
C GLU A 251 23.14 -5.00 5.49
N ASP A 252 22.97 -6.23 4.99
CA ASP A 252 21.90 -7.18 5.34
C ASP A 252 20.51 -6.50 5.40
N LEU A 253 20.20 -5.61 4.45
CA LEU A 253 19.00 -4.78 4.53
C LEU A 253 17.71 -5.61 4.44
N LEU A 254 17.66 -6.58 3.53
CA LEU A 254 16.46 -7.36 3.24
C LEU A 254 16.60 -8.81 3.71
N PRO A 255 15.52 -9.46 4.19
CA PRO A 255 15.56 -10.85 4.66
C PRO A 255 16.17 -11.86 3.69
N ILE A 256 16.08 -11.64 2.37
CA ILE A 256 16.72 -12.52 1.37
C ILE A 256 18.25 -12.62 1.51
N THR A 257 18.88 -11.63 2.15
CA THR A 257 20.32 -11.57 2.44
C THR A 257 20.68 -12.05 3.84
N TRP A 258 19.69 -12.29 4.71
CA TRP A 258 19.95 -12.58 6.12
C TRP A 258 20.52 -13.98 6.36
N PRO A 259 21.28 -14.16 7.45
CA PRO A 259 21.68 -15.49 7.90
C PRO A 259 20.46 -16.32 8.29
N ILE A 260 20.56 -17.65 8.11
CA ILE A 260 19.44 -18.58 8.34
C ILE A 260 18.92 -18.51 9.78
N GLU A 261 19.79 -18.27 10.76
CA GLU A 261 19.42 -18.16 12.17
C GLU A 261 18.51 -16.94 12.43
N ALA A 262 18.69 -15.85 11.68
CA ALA A 262 17.82 -14.68 11.78
C ALA A 262 16.46 -14.94 11.11
N LEU A 263 16.43 -15.71 10.02
CA LEU A 263 15.20 -16.10 9.33
C LEU A 263 14.37 -17.06 10.19
N GLU A 264 15.01 -18.07 10.79
CA GLU A 264 14.38 -19.01 11.71
C GLU A 264 13.75 -18.27 12.91
N ALA A 265 14.38 -17.20 13.39
CA ALA A 265 13.84 -16.36 14.46
C ALA A 265 12.59 -15.55 14.07
N LEU A 266 12.36 -15.28 12.78
CA LEU A 266 11.13 -14.64 12.27
C LEU A 266 9.96 -15.62 12.12
N GLY A 267 10.22 -16.92 12.23
CA GLY A 267 9.22 -17.98 12.07
C GLY A 267 9.16 -18.59 10.67
N GLU A 268 8.41 -19.69 10.57
CA GLU A 268 8.37 -20.55 9.39
C GLU A 268 7.82 -19.85 8.14
N GLN A 269 6.80 -19.00 8.30
CA GLN A 269 6.14 -18.33 7.17
C GLN A 269 7.12 -17.44 6.38
N ILE A 270 7.88 -16.60 7.06
CA ILE A 270 8.85 -15.70 6.41
C ILE A 270 10.05 -16.48 5.90
N SER A 271 10.53 -17.47 6.66
CA SER A 271 11.61 -18.36 6.22
C SER A 271 11.28 -19.02 4.89
N LYS A 272 10.08 -19.61 4.77
CA LYS A 272 9.62 -20.25 3.53
C LYS A 272 9.50 -19.26 2.37
N LEU A 273 8.98 -18.05 2.62
CA LEU A 273 8.89 -17.02 1.60
C LEU A 273 10.27 -16.58 1.08
N VAL A 274 11.25 -16.46 1.98
CA VAL A 274 12.64 -16.17 1.59
C VAL A 274 13.22 -17.30 0.74
N GLU A 275 13.04 -18.56 1.17
CA GLU A 275 13.50 -19.74 0.41
C GLU A 275 12.91 -19.79 -1.01
N GLU A 276 11.59 -19.60 -1.14
CA GLU A 276 10.90 -19.55 -2.44
C GLU A 276 11.43 -18.42 -3.33
N THR A 277 11.74 -17.27 -2.73
CA THR A 277 12.29 -16.13 -3.46
C THR A 277 13.73 -16.39 -3.91
N GLN A 278 14.56 -17.01 -3.06
CA GLN A 278 15.92 -17.42 -3.43
C GLN A 278 15.91 -18.46 -4.55
N LEU A 279 15.00 -19.44 -4.51
CA LEU A 279 14.84 -20.43 -5.59
C LEU A 279 14.45 -19.77 -6.91
N THR A 280 13.51 -18.82 -6.87
CA THR A 280 13.09 -18.05 -8.04
C THR A 280 14.24 -17.22 -8.61
N LEU A 281 15.03 -16.56 -7.76
CA LEU A 281 16.20 -15.79 -8.18
C LEU A 281 17.29 -16.70 -8.76
N TRP A 282 17.47 -17.91 -8.23
CA TRP A 282 18.42 -18.89 -8.75
C TRP A 282 18.01 -19.40 -10.14
N ALA A 283 16.73 -19.67 -10.35
CA ALA A 283 16.19 -19.99 -11.67
C ALA A 283 16.44 -18.84 -12.65
N LEU A 284 16.13 -17.60 -12.26
CA LEU A 284 16.39 -16.41 -13.06
C LEU A 284 17.88 -16.26 -13.41
N SER A 285 18.79 -16.52 -12.47
CA SER A 285 20.23 -16.47 -12.70
C SER A 285 20.67 -17.42 -13.82
N ARG A 286 20.04 -18.61 -13.93
CA ARG A 286 20.33 -19.57 -15.00
C ARG A 286 19.79 -19.11 -16.35
N GLU A 287 18.59 -18.52 -16.37
CA GLU A 287 18.00 -17.93 -17.57
C GLU A 287 18.85 -16.76 -18.09
N VAL A 288 19.22 -15.83 -17.20
CA VAL A 288 20.11 -14.71 -17.48
C VAL A 288 21.45 -15.19 -18.03
N SER A 289 22.06 -16.19 -17.40
CA SER A 289 23.33 -16.75 -17.87
C SER A 289 23.22 -17.32 -19.30
N THR A 290 22.13 -18.02 -19.59
CA THR A 290 21.86 -18.59 -20.92
C THR A 290 21.62 -17.49 -21.95
N ALA A 291 20.83 -16.48 -21.60
CA ALA A 291 20.51 -15.35 -22.49
C ALA A 291 21.75 -14.50 -22.80
N LEU A 292 22.58 -14.18 -21.79
CA LEU A 292 23.83 -13.44 -21.98
C LEU A 292 24.86 -14.23 -22.79
N ALA A 293 24.91 -15.55 -22.66
CA ALA A 293 25.78 -16.40 -23.49
C ALA A 293 25.36 -16.41 -24.97
N ALA A 294 24.07 -16.24 -25.26
CA ALA A 294 23.53 -16.16 -26.61
C ALA A 294 23.69 -14.75 -27.24
N ALA A 295 23.88 -13.71 -26.43
CA ALA A 295 23.95 -12.32 -26.88
C ALA A 295 25.38 -11.88 -27.23
N ALA A 296 25.58 -11.40 -28.47
CA ALA A 296 26.87 -10.88 -28.90
C ALA A 296 27.22 -9.60 -28.14
N LYS A 297 28.48 -9.45 -27.70
CA LYS A 297 28.99 -8.29 -26.95
C LYS A 297 28.44 -8.14 -25.52
N ALA A 298 27.69 -9.11 -25.01
CA ALA A 298 27.12 -9.07 -23.65
C ALA A 298 28.17 -8.74 -22.58
N ALA A 299 29.32 -9.43 -22.58
CA ALA A 299 30.38 -9.19 -21.59
C ALA A 299 30.92 -7.74 -21.62
N LYS A 300 30.98 -7.10 -22.79
CA LYS A 300 31.40 -5.70 -22.92
C LYS A 300 30.34 -4.75 -22.37
N CYS A 301 29.07 -5.00 -22.70
CA CYS A 301 27.93 -4.20 -22.24
C CYS A 301 27.73 -4.32 -20.72
N MET A 302 27.91 -5.51 -20.14
CA MET A 302 27.76 -5.75 -18.71
C MET A 302 28.98 -5.36 -17.86
N GLY A 303 30.10 -4.99 -18.49
CA GLY A 303 31.36 -4.73 -17.78
C GLY A 303 31.96 -5.98 -17.12
N GLY A 304 31.62 -7.18 -17.58
CA GLY A 304 32.05 -8.46 -17.00
C GLY A 304 30.97 -9.54 -17.03
N ALA A 305 31.26 -10.68 -16.39
CA ALA A 305 30.25 -11.71 -16.14
C ALA A 305 29.25 -11.24 -15.07
N VAL A 306 28.03 -11.75 -15.11
CA VAL A 306 26.98 -11.49 -14.10
C VAL A 306 26.96 -12.67 -13.14
N SER A 307 27.20 -12.41 -11.87
CA SER A 307 27.12 -13.38 -10.77
C SER A 307 25.71 -13.43 -10.19
N PHE A 308 25.49 -14.39 -9.30
CA PHE A 308 24.27 -14.44 -8.49
C PHE A 308 24.16 -13.19 -7.60
N ASP A 309 25.27 -12.75 -7.00
CA ASP A 309 25.31 -11.55 -6.13
C ASP A 309 24.92 -10.29 -6.88
N ASP A 310 25.28 -10.13 -8.16
CA ASP A 310 24.82 -8.97 -8.95
C ASP A 310 23.29 -8.96 -9.09
N LEU A 311 22.68 -10.13 -9.29
CA LEU A 311 21.23 -10.25 -9.42
C LEU A 311 20.53 -10.09 -8.08
N LEU A 312 21.12 -10.60 -6.99
CA LEU A 312 20.63 -10.42 -5.63
C LEU A 312 20.67 -8.94 -5.24
N TRP A 313 21.77 -8.24 -5.54
CA TRP A 313 21.90 -6.80 -5.34
C TRP A 313 20.85 -6.04 -6.13
N ALA A 314 20.68 -6.35 -7.42
CA ALA A 314 19.67 -5.71 -8.25
C ALA A 314 18.27 -5.98 -7.70
N ARG A 315 17.98 -7.20 -7.24
CA ARG A 315 16.69 -7.54 -6.64
C ARG A 315 16.42 -6.69 -5.40
N CYS A 316 17.40 -6.59 -4.51
CA CYS A 316 17.29 -5.76 -3.29
C CYS A 316 17.09 -4.28 -3.63
N LEU A 317 17.80 -3.77 -4.64
CA LEU A 317 17.65 -2.39 -5.11
C LEU A 317 16.23 -2.11 -5.61
N PHE A 318 15.69 -2.99 -6.45
CA PHE A 318 14.36 -2.79 -7.02
C PHE A 318 13.25 -2.97 -5.99
N ASP A 319 13.32 -4.01 -5.15
CA ASP A 319 12.30 -4.27 -4.12
C ASP A 319 12.21 -3.09 -3.13
N SER A 320 13.35 -2.52 -2.72
CA SER A 320 13.39 -1.47 -1.69
C SER A 320 13.17 -0.04 -2.22
N ARG A 321 13.39 0.24 -3.51
CA ARG A 321 13.43 1.63 -4.03
C ARG A 321 12.61 1.90 -5.28
N ALA A 322 12.12 0.88 -5.96
CA ALA A 322 11.43 1.11 -7.22
C ALA A 322 9.99 1.59 -7.03
N VAL A 323 9.52 2.40 -7.97
CA VAL A 323 8.14 2.85 -8.07
C VAL A 323 7.51 2.31 -9.36
N SER A 324 6.22 1.96 -9.29
CA SER A 324 5.47 1.42 -10.43
C SER A 324 4.58 2.48 -11.07
N LEU A 325 4.94 2.90 -12.29
CA LEU A 325 4.30 4.01 -13.00
C LEU A 325 3.58 3.54 -14.25
N GLU A 326 2.40 4.10 -14.52
CA GLU A 326 1.77 3.99 -15.83
C GLU A 326 2.43 4.96 -16.81
N ILE A 327 3.32 4.44 -17.67
CA ILE A 327 4.03 5.24 -18.67
C ILE A 327 3.47 4.91 -20.05
N LYS A 328 2.82 5.88 -20.69
CA LYS A 328 2.44 5.75 -22.11
C LYS A 328 3.65 6.11 -22.96
N ALA A 329 4.62 5.20 -23.05
CA ALA A 329 5.79 5.37 -23.89
C ALA A 329 5.57 4.71 -25.26
N ASP A 330 6.07 5.37 -26.31
CA ASP A 330 6.27 4.73 -27.61
C ASP A 330 7.41 3.72 -27.46
N CYS A 331 7.06 2.48 -27.15
CA CYS A 331 8.02 1.39 -27.08
C CYS A 331 8.33 0.88 -28.48
N PRO A 332 9.60 0.54 -28.78
CA PRO A 332 9.89 -0.18 -30.01
C PRO A 332 9.08 -1.48 -30.03
N HIS A 333 8.43 -1.74 -31.16
CA HIS A 333 7.69 -2.99 -31.34
C HIS A 333 8.69 -4.14 -31.54
N ILE A 334 8.97 -4.87 -30.46
CA ILE A 334 9.80 -6.07 -30.50
C ILE A 334 8.86 -7.27 -30.64
N ALA A 335 9.01 -8.02 -31.74
CA ALA A 335 8.15 -9.16 -32.04
C ALA A 335 8.18 -10.19 -30.90
N GLY A 336 6.99 -10.56 -30.40
CA GLY A 336 6.84 -11.55 -29.32
C GLY A 336 7.02 -11.00 -27.90
N VAL A 337 7.28 -9.71 -27.74
CA VAL A 337 7.46 -9.07 -26.42
C VAL A 337 6.27 -8.20 -26.10
N GLN A 338 5.64 -8.47 -24.95
CA GLN A 338 4.58 -7.63 -24.40
C GLN A 338 5.16 -6.75 -23.29
N PHE A 339 5.02 -5.43 -23.45
CA PHE A 339 5.39 -4.48 -22.42
C PHE A 339 4.22 -4.27 -21.45
N PRO A 340 4.46 -4.27 -20.13
CA PRO A 340 3.41 -3.98 -19.15
C PRO A 340 3.00 -2.51 -19.25
N SER A 341 1.73 -2.23 -18.92
CA SER A 341 1.22 -0.85 -18.84
C SER A 341 1.82 -0.08 -17.67
N ARG A 342 2.14 -0.79 -16.58
CA ARG A 342 2.88 -0.27 -15.44
C ARG A 342 4.33 -0.73 -15.50
N VAL A 343 5.24 0.22 -15.37
CA VAL A 343 6.68 0.02 -15.53
C VAL A 343 7.34 0.30 -14.20
N VAL A 344 8.12 -0.67 -13.74
CA VAL A 344 8.97 -0.54 -12.55
C VAL A 344 10.14 0.38 -12.88
N CYS A 345 10.32 1.43 -12.09
CA CYS A 345 11.31 2.48 -12.32
C CYS A 345 12.08 2.78 -11.04
N LEU A 346 13.41 2.93 -11.14
CA LEU A 346 14.16 3.68 -10.12
C LEU A 346 14.10 5.16 -10.50
N ALA A 347 13.64 5.97 -9.56
CA ALA A 347 13.51 7.41 -9.73
C ALA A 347 14.46 8.10 -8.74
N PRO A 348 15.58 8.66 -9.21
CA PRO A 348 16.45 9.46 -8.37
C PRO A 348 15.66 10.53 -7.61
N GLU A 349 16.10 10.81 -6.38
CA GLU A 349 15.50 11.76 -5.44
C GLU A 349 14.17 11.31 -4.84
N VAL A 350 13.28 10.72 -5.62
CA VAL A 350 12.01 10.13 -5.15
C VAL A 350 12.29 8.92 -4.26
N ASP A 351 13.36 8.17 -4.54
CA ASP A 351 13.83 7.02 -3.74
C ASP A 351 14.22 7.38 -2.29
N LEU A 352 14.38 8.67 -1.98
CA LEU A 352 14.70 9.16 -0.62
C LEU A 352 13.47 9.43 0.25
N LEU A 353 12.26 9.36 -0.31
CA LEU A 353 11.03 9.61 0.43
C LEU A 353 10.66 8.39 1.26
N ASN A 354 10.92 8.43 2.56
CA ASN A 354 10.58 7.33 3.47
C ASN A 354 9.08 7.06 3.56
N HIS A 355 8.73 5.88 4.08
CA HIS A 355 7.34 5.46 4.32
C HIS A 355 6.71 6.13 5.54
N SER A 356 5.46 6.54 5.43
CA SER A 356 4.53 6.74 6.55
C SER A 356 3.12 6.35 6.10
N SER A 357 2.37 5.65 6.95
CA SER A 357 0.93 5.35 6.73
C SER A 357 0.10 6.65 6.61
N SER A 358 0.61 7.76 7.14
CA SER A 358 0.04 9.10 7.02
C SER A 358 0.84 10.02 6.10
N GLY A 359 1.67 9.45 5.21
CA GLY A 359 2.56 10.19 4.30
C GLY A 359 1.84 11.30 3.52
N ALA A 360 2.42 12.50 3.56
CA ALA A 360 1.84 13.72 3.01
C ALA A 360 1.93 13.82 1.48
N CYS A 361 2.79 13.02 0.82
CA CYS A 361 2.87 12.97 -0.63
C CYS A 361 1.65 12.28 -1.24
N ALA A 362 1.19 12.72 -2.41
CA ALA A 362 0.34 11.92 -3.28
C ALA A 362 1.14 10.75 -3.89
N PRO A 363 0.47 9.67 -4.35
CA PRO A 363 1.15 8.62 -5.10
C PRO A 363 1.88 9.20 -6.33
N PRO A 364 3.15 8.83 -6.57
CA PRO A 364 3.87 9.27 -7.75
C PRO A 364 3.12 8.90 -9.02
N TYR A 365 3.09 9.81 -10.00
CA TYR A 365 2.46 9.56 -11.29
C TYR A 365 3.34 10.06 -12.42
N PHE A 366 3.10 9.56 -13.64
CA PHE A 366 3.80 10.01 -14.82
C PHE A 366 2.97 11.05 -15.59
N ASP A 367 3.46 12.28 -15.66
CA ASP A 367 2.88 13.34 -16.48
C ASP A 367 3.29 13.12 -17.94
N ASN A 368 2.32 12.68 -18.76
CA ASN A 368 2.57 12.39 -20.17
C ASN A 368 2.84 13.64 -21.01
N GLN A 369 2.39 14.83 -20.60
CA GLN A 369 2.63 16.07 -21.34
C GLN A 369 4.06 16.57 -21.08
N ARG A 370 4.49 16.54 -19.83
CA ARG A 370 5.84 16.95 -19.42
C ARG A 370 6.89 15.85 -19.60
N ARG A 371 6.46 14.60 -19.84
CA ARG A 371 7.30 13.39 -19.86
C ARG A 371 8.17 13.31 -18.60
N ALA A 372 7.53 13.41 -17.44
CA ALA A 372 8.21 13.40 -16.15
C ALA A 372 7.40 12.63 -15.10
N LEU A 373 8.09 11.95 -14.20
CA LEU A 373 7.51 11.49 -12.94
C LEU A 373 7.31 12.71 -12.03
N VAL A 374 6.09 12.89 -11.56
CA VAL A 374 5.72 13.98 -10.65
C VAL A 374 5.32 13.42 -9.28
N VAL A 375 5.83 14.06 -8.23
CA VAL A 375 5.38 13.85 -6.85
C VAL A 375 4.87 15.19 -6.33
N GLU A 376 3.59 15.24 -5.99
CA GLU A 376 2.94 16.41 -5.40
C GLU A 376 2.55 16.16 -3.95
N LEU A 377 2.39 17.22 -3.16
CA LEU A 377 1.85 17.13 -1.82
C LEU A 377 0.34 16.87 -1.86
N ALA A 378 -0.08 15.80 -1.19
CA ALA A 378 -1.48 15.61 -0.86
C ALA A 378 -1.88 16.49 0.33
N ALA A 379 -0.98 16.78 1.27
CA ALA A 379 -1.29 17.55 2.47
C ALA A 379 -0.28 18.68 2.70
N PRO A 380 -0.65 19.76 3.41
CA PRO A 380 0.33 20.76 3.81
C PRO A 380 1.39 20.15 4.74
N VAL A 381 2.62 20.61 4.61
CA VAL A 381 3.76 20.17 5.42
C VAL A 381 4.46 21.40 6.00
N ARG A 382 4.71 21.38 7.31
CA ARG A 382 5.39 22.48 7.99
C ARG A 382 6.90 22.39 7.79
N SER A 383 7.54 23.54 7.77
CA SER A 383 9.00 23.66 7.83
C SER A 383 9.56 22.81 8.98
N GLY A 384 10.61 22.05 8.69
CA GLY A 384 11.28 21.12 9.60
C GLY A 384 10.66 19.72 9.63
N SER A 385 9.54 19.46 8.96
CA SER A 385 9.00 18.11 8.88
C SER A 385 9.67 17.29 7.77
N GLU A 386 9.78 15.99 8.00
CA GLU A 386 10.09 15.03 6.95
C GLU A 386 8.87 14.84 6.05
N VAL A 387 9.12 14.76 4.75
CA VAL A 387 8.12 14.46 3.74
C VAL A 387 8.20 12.97 3.41
N CYS A 388 7.09 12.27 3.62
CA CYS A 388 7.01 10.83 3.43
C CYS A 388 6.01 10.45 2.33
N LEU A 389 6.31 9.35 1.64
CA LEU A 389 5.34 8.60 0.84
C LEU A 389 4.56 7.62 1.72
N SER A 390 3.40 7.18 1.23
CA SER A 390 2.78 5.94 1.71
C SER A 390 3.07 4.86 0.68
N TYR A 391 3.95 3.91 1.01
CA TYR A 391 4.31 2.80 0.10
C TYR A 391 3.12 1.87 -0.20
N GLY A 392 2.13 1.84 0.67
CA GLY A 392 0.91 1.07 0.51
C GLY A 392 0.35 0.62 1.86
N PRO A 393 -0.82 -0.02 1.87
CA PRO A 393 -1.42 -0.62 3.06
C PRO A 393 -0.76 -1.98 3.38
N LEU A 394 0.57 -1.96 3.53
CA LEU A 394 1.42 -3.13 3.72
C LEU A 394 1.54 -3.48 5.20
N GLN A 395 1.45 -4.77 5.51
CA GLN A 395 1.75 -5.32 6.82
C GLN A 395 3.24 -5.17 7.17
N SER A 396 3.56 -5.26 8.45
CA SER A 396 4.92 -5.13 8.96
C SER A 396 5.85 -6.19 8.38
N TRP A 397 5.35 -7.41 8.16
CA TRP A 397 6.13 -8.46 7.50
C TRP A 397 6.42 -8.13 6.03
N GLU A 398 5.49 -7.50 5.30
CA GLU A 398 5.68 -7.06 3.91
C GLU A 398 6.69 -5.92 3.85
N LEU A 399 6.60 -4.95 4.78
CA LEU A 399 7.56 -3.85 4.89
C LEU A 399 8.96 -4.37 5.22
N LEU A 400 9.07 -5.35 6.11
CA LEU A 400 10.34 -5.99 6.43
C LEU A 400 10.90 -6.71 5.21
N PHE A 401 10.08 -7.51 4.53
CA PHE A 401 10.51 -8.34 3.42
C PHE A 401 10.96 -7.53 2.20
N TYR A 402 10.19 -6.51 1.81
CA TYR A 402 10.47 -5.73 0.60
C TYR A 402 11.30 -4.47 0.84
N TYR A 403 11.27 -3.90 2.05
CA TYR A 403 11.91 -2.60 2.33
C TYR A 403 12.89 -2.63 3.51
N GLY A 404 13.00 -3.73 4.25
CA GLY A 404 14.01 -3.90 5.29
C GLY A 404 13.72 -3.19 6.60
N PHE A 405 12.46 -2.83 6.89
CA PHE A 405 12.09 -2.20 8.15
C PHE A 405 10.71 -2.65 8.65
N CYS A 406 10.51 -2.58 9.97
CA CYS A 406 9.24 -2.85 10.63
C CYS A 406 8.82 -1.60 11.42
N PRO A 407 7.67 -0.98 11.14
CA PRO A 407 7.15 0.11 11.96
C PRO A 407 6.80 -0.37 13.37
N GLU A 408 7.01 0.46 14.38
CA GLU A 408 6.66 0.14 15.79
C GLU A 408 5.15 -0.10 15.98
N ALA A 409 4.30 0.67 15.30
CA ALA A 409 2.86 0.51 15.31
C ALA A 409 2.30 0.65 13.90
N ASN A 410 2.16 -0.47 13.19
CA ASN A 410 1.62 -0.47 11.83
C ASN A 410 0.09 -0.65 11.84
N PRO A 411 -0.70 0.34 11.39
CA PRO A 411 -2.16 0.22 11.35
C PRO A 411 -2.67 -0.77 10.28
N HIS A 412 -1.79 -1.39 9.50
CA HIS A 412 -2.12 -2.39 8.49
C HIS A 412 -1.90 -3.82 8.94
N ASP A 413 -1.24 -4.02 10.08
CA ASP A 413 -1.06 -5.36 10.61
C ASP A 413 -2.39 -6.02 10.84
N ARG A 414 -2.44 -7.29 10.46
CA ARG A 414 -3.62 -8.14 10.55
C ARG A 414 -3.19 -9.59 10.65
N LEU A 415 -3.97 -10.36 11.39
CA LEU A 415 -3.86 -11.81 11.38
C LEU A 415 -5.06 -12.36 10.61
N ILE A 416 -4.81 -13.17 9.59
CA ILE A 416 -5.88 -13.90 8.90
C ILE A 416 -6.10 -15.21 9.64
N ILE A 417 -7.32 -15.44 10.09
CA ILE A 417 -7.79 -16.69 10.68
C ILE A 417 -8.73 -17.38 9.71
N ASN A 418 -8.55 -18.69 9.56
CA ASN A 418 -9.47 -19.53 8.81
C ASN A 418 -10.25 -20.37 9.81
N VAL A 419 -11.57 -20.22 9.80
CA VAL A 419 -12.47 -21.02 10.62
C VAL A 419 -12.85 -22.26 9.84
N ASP A 420 -12.28 -23.40 10.23
CA ASP A 420 -12.60 -24.68 9.62
C ASP A 420 -14.03 -25.10 9.95
N LEU A 421 -14.72 -25.61 8.94
CA LEU A 421 -16.05 -26.19 9.10
C LEU A 421 -15.91 -27.58 9.73
N PRO A 422 -16.58 -27.86 10.86
CA PRO A 422 -16.53 -29.19 11.47
C PRO A 422 -17.14 -30.27 10.56
N ASP A 423 -16.66 -31.50 10.67
CA ASP A 423 -17.16 -32.65 9.91
C ASP A 423 -18.24 -33.40 10.72
N ASP A 424 -19.38 -32.73 10.92
CA ASP A 424 -20.50 -33.16 11.75
C ASP A 424 -21.85 -33.19 10.99
N GLU A 425 -22.80 -33.98 11.50
CA GLU A 425 -24.15 -34.06 10.94
C GLU A 425 -24.83 -32.68 10.99
N GLY A 426 -25.14 -32.12 9.82
CA GLY A 426 -25.76 -30.79 9.69
C GLY A 426 -24.84 -29.69 9.17
N ILE A 427 -23.55 -29.96 8.95
CA ILE A 427 -22.62 -28.95 8.43
C ILE A 427 -23.04 -28.38 7.07
N SER A 428 -23.60 -29.21 6.18
CA SER A 428 -24.09 -28.75 4.87
C SER A 428 -25.20 -27.70 4.99
N GLU A 429 -26.04 -27.78 6.03
CA GLU A 429 -27.08 -26.77 6.27
C GLU A 429 -26.44 -25.46 6.77
N LYS A 430 -25.45 -25.55 7.67
CA LYS A 430 -24.69 -24.41 8.17
C LYS A 430 -23.89 -23.72 7.06
N GLU A 431 -23.27 -24.46 6.16
CA GLU A 431 -22.55 -23.92 5.00
C GLU A 431 -23.50 -23.13 4.09
N VAL A 432 -24.70 -23.65 3.84
CA VAL A 432 -25.73 -22.93 3.08
C VAL A 432 -26.14 -21.63 3.79
N VAL A 433 -26.29 -21.65 5.11
CA VAL A 433 -26.58 -20.43 5.89
C VAL A 433 -25.44 -19.41 5.77
N LEU A 434 -24.18 -19.83 5.94
CA LEU A 434 -23.02 -18.94 5.78
C LEU A 434 -23.00 -18.29 4.39
N GLN A 435 -23.22 -19.08 3.33
CA GLN A 435 -23.24 -18.59 1.95
C GLN A 435 -24.42 -17.63 1.69
N LEU A 436 -25.63 -17.98 2.14
CA LEU A 436 -26.82 -17.14 1.96
C LEU A 436 -26.74 -15.82 2.72
N GLN A 437 -26.06 -15.81 3.87
CA GLN A 437 -25.88 -14.62 4.72
C GLN A 437 -24.59 -13.83 4.41
N GLY A 438 -23.80 -14.28 3.43
CA GLY A 438 -22.54 -13.66 3.04
C GLY A 438 -21.50 -13.63 4.17
N ILE A 439 -21.52 -14.62 5.07
CA ILE A 439 -20.60 -14.70 6.22
C ILE A 439 -19.33 -15.45 5.78
N PRO A 440 -18.15 -14.80 5.76
CA PRO A 440 -16.90 -15.46 5.38
C PRO A 440 -16.35 -16.33 6.52
N THR A 441 -15.61 -17.39 6.15
CA THR A 441 -14.85 -18.25 7.08
C THR A 441 -13.38 -17.84 7.17
N GLU A 442 -12.87 -17.09 6.20
CA GLU A 442 -11.57 -16.40 6.27
C GLU A 442 -11.81 -14.99 6.83
N LEU A 443 -11.27 -14.73 8.01
CA LEU A 443 -11.53 -13.51 8.78
C LEU A 443 -10.22 -12.84 9.16
N ALA A 444 -10.21 -11.51 9.19
CA ALA A 444 -9.05 -10.75 9.61
C ALA A 444 -9.25 -10.22 11.02
N LEU A 445 -8.21 -10.34 11.85
CA LEU A 445 -8.10 -9.70 13.16
C LEU A 445 -7.18 -8.48 13.04
N ARG A 446 -7.50 -7.39 13.73
CA ARG A 446 -6.67 -6.17 13.75
C ARG A 446 -6.05 -5.97 15.13
N PRO A 447 -4.80 -5.50 15.23
CA PRO A 447 -4.23 -5.10 16.51
C PRO A 447 -5.01 -3.92 17.07
N GLY A 448 -5.32 -3.96 18.36
CA GLY A 448 -6.07 -2.91 19.02
C GLY A 448 -6.39 -3.24 20.48
N PRO A 449 -6.76 -2.23 21.29
CA PRO A 449 -7.21 -2.48 22.65
C PRO A 449 -8.53 -3.25 22.62
N VAL A 450 -8.60 -4.33 23.41
CA VAL A 450 -9.87 -5.04 23.66
C VAL A 450 -10.75 -4.12 24.49
N GLN A 451 -11.91 -3.75 23.95
CA GLN A 451 -12.95 -3.01 24.68
C GLN A 451 -14.06 -3.99 25.08
N VAL A 452 -14.76 -3.70 26.18
CA VAL A 452 -15.94 -4.48 26.57
C VAL A 452 -17.04 -4.21 25.55
N ALA A 453 -17.45 -5.25 24.83
CA ALA A 453 -18.44 -5.11 23.77
C ALA A 453 -19.86 -5.04 24.33
N GLU A 454 -20.45 -3.84 24.32
CA GLU A 454 -21.89 -3.63 24.60
C GLU A 454 -22.73 -3.51 23.30
N SER A 455 -22.06 -3.51 22.14
CA SER A 455 -22.65 -3.42 20.79
C SER A 455 -21.68 -3.99 19.75
N TRP A 456 -22.15 -4.18 18.51
CA TRP A 456 -21.29 -4.56 17.39
C TRP A 456 -20.12 -3.59 17.18
N ALA A 457 -20.33 -2.30 17.46
CA ALA A 457 -19.31 -1.25 17.32
C ALA A 457 -18.19 -1.33 18.39
N CYS A 458 -18.40 -2.09 19.47
CA CYS A 458 -17.47 -2.18 20.60
C CYS A 458 -16.62 -3.47 20.62
N LEU A 459 -16.66 -4.29 19.55
CA LEU A 459 -15.91 -5.55 19.48
C LEU A 459 -14.37 -5.38 19.33
N GLY A 460 -13.91 -4.18 18.99
CA GLY A 460 -12.49 -3.82 18.91
C GLY A 460 -11.72 -4.67 17.89
N THR A 461 -10.85 -5.55 18.39
CA THR A 461 -9.96 -6.44 17.62
C THR A 461 -10.73 -7.49 16.80
N LEU A 462 -11.92 -7.89 17.27
CA LEU A 462 -12.70 -8.98 16.65
C LEU A 462 -13.67 -8.41 15.60
N PRO A 463 -13.66 -8.93 14.36
CA PRO A 463 -14.64 -8.52 13.36
C PRO A 463 -16.04 -9.03 13.75
N PRO A 464 -17.13 -8.26 13.54
CA PRO A 464 -18.50 -8.73 13.73
C PRO A 464 -18.79 -10.06 13.04
N GLN A 465 -18.20 -10.27 11.86
CA GLN A 465 -18.35 -11.48 11.07
C GLN A 465 -17.83 -12.74 11.77
N LEU A 466 -16.88 -12.63 12.70
CA LEU A 466 -16.40 -13.76 13.50
C LEU A 466 -17.48 -14.28 14.43
N LEU A 467 -18.18 -13.39 15.15
CA LEU A 467 -19.29 -13.81 16.00
C LEU A 467 -20.45 -14.36 15.16
N ARG A 468 -20.78 -13.74 14.01
CA ARG A 468 -21.79 -14.27 13.07
C ARG A 468 -21.43 -15.68 12.60
N CYS A 469 -20.16 -15.92 12.27
CA CYS A 469 -19.66 -17.23 11.87
C CYS A 469 -19.85 -18.27 12.99
N PHE A 470 -19.36 -17.98 14.20
CA PHE A 470 -19.47 -18.91 15.33
C PHE A 470 -20.91 -19.16 15.77
N ARG A 471 -21.80 -18.15 15.65
CA ARG A 471 -23.24 -18.32 15.85
C ARG A 471 -23.85 -19.36 14.92
N VAL A 472 -23.47 -19.37 13.65
CA VAL A 472 -23.92 -20.40 12.69
C VAL A 472 -23.32 -21.76 13.01
N LEU A 473 -22.05 -21.79 13.44
CA LEU A 473 -21.35 -23.04 13.74
C LEU A 473 -21.83 -23.71 15.03
N LEU A 474 -22.20 -22.95 16.06
CA LEU A 474 -22.58 -23.48 17.37
C LEU A 474 -24.09 -23.46 17.61
N GLY A 475 -24.83 -22.57 16.94
CA GLY A 475 -26.26 -22.37 17.14
C GLY A 475 -27.15 -23.34 16.38
N GLU A 476 -28.39 -23.46 16.84
CA GLU A 476 -29.44 -24.19 16.13
C GLU A 476 -30.07 -23.29 15.05
N ILE A 477 -29.92 -23.67 13.76
CA ILE A 477 -30.27 -22.84 12.59
C ILE A 477 -31.70 -22.27 12.65
N HIS A 478 -32.66 -23.02 13.19
CA HIS A 478 -34.08 -22.65 13.16
C HIS A 478 -34.49 -21.58 14.18
N CYS A 479 -33.64 -21.27 15.16
CA CYS A 479 -33.85 -20.20 16.14
C CYS A 479 -32.73 -19.15 16.11
N LEU A 480 -31.88 -19.19 15.08
CA LEU A 480 -30.70 -18.35 14.98
C LEU A 480 -31.04 -17.00 14.34
N ASP A 481 -30.79 -15.93 15.09
CA ASP A 481 -30.66 -14.58 14.54
C ASP A 481 -29.17 -14.22 14.52
N VAL A 482 -28.53 -14.34 13.36
CA VAL A 482 -27.11 -14.08 13.20
C VAL A 482 -26.76 -12.60 13.41
N ASP A 483 -27.70 -11.69 13.18
CA ASP A 483 -27.47 -10.24 13.17
C ASP A 483 -27.89 -9.56 14.49
N ALA A 484 -28.58 -10.28 15.38
CA ALA A 484 -28.97 -9.79 16.70
C ALA A 484 -27.78 -9.18 17.47
N ALA A 485 -28.01 -8.07 18.18
CA ALA A 485 -26.96 -7.40 18.93
C ALA A 485 -26.27 -8.37 19.92
N PRO A 486 -24.93 -8.31 20.07
CA PRO A 486 -24.21 -9.16 21.00
C PRO A 486 -24.73 -8.98 22.43
N GLY A 487 -24.94 -10.08 23.15
CA GLY A 487 -25.42 -10.05 24.53
C GLY A 487 -26.92 -9.79 24.69
N ASP A 488 -27.69 -9.71 23.61
CA ASP A 488 -29.16 -9.69 23.68
C ASP A 488 -29.70 -10.99 24.29
N GLY A 489 -30.76 -10.89 25.10
CA GLY A 489 -31.16 -11.96 26.04
C GLY A 489 -31.49 -13.30 25.39
N ALA A 490 -31.94 -13.33 24.14
CA ALA A 490 -32.19 -14.57 23.41
C ALA A 490 -30.90 -15.24 22.91
N MET A 491 -29.86 -14.46 22.60
CA MET A 491 -28.57 -14.92 22.07
C MET A 491 -27.47 -15.02 23.13
N LEU A 492 -27.66 -14.45 24.33
CA LEU A 492 -26.63 -14.34 25.36
C LEU A 492 -25.92 -15.66 25.67
N GLU A 493 -26.65 -16.75 25.84
CA GLU A 493 -26.06 -18.07 26.13
C GLU A 493 -25.21 -18.58 24.97
N LEU A 494 -25.70 -18.40 23.73
CA LEU A 494 -24.96 -18.77 22.52
C LEU A 494 -23.73 -17.88 22.33
N ASP A 495 -23.84 -16.58 22.59
CA ASP A 495 -22.73 -15.62 22.49
C ASP A 495 -21.61 -15.97 23.47
N LEU A 496 -21.94 -16.38 24.70
CA LEU A 496 -20.94 -16.86 25.67
C LEU A 496 -20.21 -18.11 25.16
N GLN A 497 -20.94 -19.07 24.57
CA GLN A 497 -20.33 -20.27 23.96
C GLN A 497 -19.44 -19.92 22.76
N CYS A 498 -19.88 -18.97 21.93
CA CYS A 498 -19.08 -18.45 20.81
C CYS A 498 -17.80 -17.79 21.30
N LEU A 499 -17.87 -16.98 22.36
CA LEU A 499 -16.69 -16.32 22.94
C LEU A 499 -15.71 -17.32 23.53
N GLU A 500 -16.17 -18.36 24.22
CA GLU A 500 -15.32 -19.45 24.70
C GLU A 500 -14.60 -20.14 23.54
N ALA A 501 -15.33 -20.50 22.48
CA ALA A 501 -14.75 -21.16 21.32
C ALA A 501 -13.78 -20.26 20.52
N ILE A 502 -14.08 -18.96 20.40
CA ILE A 502 -13.17 -17.96 19.82
C ILE A 502 -11.91 -17.83 20.67
N GLN A 503 -12.06 -17.78 22.00
CA GLN A 503 -10.92 -17.72 22.91
C GLN A 503 -10.03 -18.95 22.76
N ASP A 504 -10.60 -20.15 22.72
CA ASP A 504 -9.86 -21.40 22.52
C ASP A 504 -9.12 -21.41 21.18
N LEU A 505 -9.76 -20.94 20.10
CA LEU A 505 -9.12 -20.77 18.79
C LEU A 505 -7.91 -19.83 18.88
N LEU A 506 -8.08 -18.65 19.48
CA LEU A 506 -7.01 -17.65 19.59
C LEU A 506 -5.86 -18.12 20.48
N VAL A 507 -6.15 -18.80 21.58
CA VAL A 507 -5.14 -19.40 22.45
C VAL A 507 -4.38 -20.51 21.72
N GLY A 508 -5.07 -21.35 20.96
CA GLY A 508 -4.45 -22.39 20.14
C GLY A 508 -3.54 -21.83 19.05
N LEU A 509 -3.86 -20.67 18.48
CA LEU A 509 -2.98 -19.96 17.53
C LEU A 509 -1.76 -19.33 18.21
N LEU A 510 -1.88 -18.92 19.47
CA LEU A 510 -0.82 -18.27 20.22
C LEU A 510 0.20 -19.26 20.82
N GLU A 511 -0.24 -20.47 21.20
CA GLU A 511 0.59 -21.46 21.89
C GLU A 511 1.87 -21.83 21.12
N PRO A 512 1.84 -22.12 19.80
CA PRO A 512 3.06 -22.37 19.02
C PRO A 512 4.02 -21.17 19.03
N LEU A 513 3.49 -19.94 18.98
CA LEU A 513 4.30 -18.72 18.97
C LEU A 513 5.02 -18.51 20.30
N LEU A 514 4.35 -18.75 21.43
CA LEU A 514 4.95 -18.62 22.76
C LEU A 514 6.01 -19.68 23.04
N THR A 515 5.82 -20.90 22.52
CA THR A 515 6.80 -21.99 22.67
C THR A 515 8.03 -21.81 21.77
N ALA A 516 7.90 -21.07 20.67
CA ALA A 516 8.98 -20.80 19.71
C ALA A 516 9.97 -19.72 20.17
N VAL A 517 9.64 -18.89 21.17
CA VAL A 517 10.55 -17.85 21.68
C VAL A 517 11.65 -18.48 22.56
N PRO A 518 12.92 -18.52 22.12
CA PRO A 518 13.99 -19.12 22.90
C PRO A 518 14.30 -18.22 24.11
N GLY A 519 13.86 -18.62 25.30
CA GLY A 519 14.25 -17.95 26.56
C GLY A 519 13.16 -17.77 27.62
N GLY A 520 11.89 -18.09 27.34
CA GLY A 520 10.81 -18.04 28.34
C GLY A 520 10.56 -16.66 28.96
N GLY A 521 11.13 -15.59 28.39
CA GLY A 521 10.76 -14.21 28.69
C GLY A 521 9.61 -13.78 27.80
N GLU A 522 8.73 -12.93 28.34
CA GLU A 522 7.84 -12.12 27.51
C GLU A 522 8.66 -11.49 26.38
N PRO A 523 8.21 -11.57 25.12
CA PRO A 523 8.97 -10.99 24.02
C PRO A 523 9.15 -9.49 24.33
N PRO A 524 10.34 -8.91 24.10
CA PRO A 524 10.73 -7.61 24.65
C PRO A 524 9.89 -6.40 24.21
N PHE A 525 8.79 -6.63 23.47
CA PHE A 525 7.91 -5.63 22.89
C PHE A 525 6.41 -5.94 23.08
N TRP A 526 6.01 -6.79 24.03
CA TRP A 526 4.60 -6.89 24.46
C TRP A 526 4.26 -5.87 25.54
#